data_AF-A0A7J4EBN6-F1
#
_entry.id   AF-A0A7J4EBN6-F1
#
_cell.length_a   1.000
_cell.length_b   1.000
_cell.length_c   1.000
_cell.angle_alpha   90.00
_cell.angle_beta   90.00
_cell.angle_gamma   90.00
#
_symmetry.space_group_name_H-M   'P 1'
#
loop_
_entity.id
_entity.type
_entity.pdbx_description
1 polymer ?
#
loop_
_entity_poly.entity_id
_entity_poly.type
_entity_poly.pdbx_seq_one_letter_code
_entity_poly.pdbx_strand_id
1 'polypeptide(L)'
;LDDGGNYILNSTGDYDLINLTPHEIMAQGNLWWSGESAAIDSRIYDDDEAPASGLVDFSHHYRSGVITGDEAWEGEVRVGGDIIIPEGVEVKVMPGTVVKVAPHHDGLSSGVDPMRVEIIVAGGITFKDGGNPSRFISDGYAPEPGDWYGIRFVRGKREEGGGKREERTVKNTRVNHAERGVSAEGVKLSVKKTRFNDCNLGIYATGKALEVKKTRFDNDSIGIYFAGSNWIEVRDCTLALGDYGIWIDQESSVDIKRSHIKDFSTAGIYYHPEGKDRVPAGRPLLRGLDPKQIQDSKPLYLGLKDVAATQGLDGNRFEVKRCHIAGCGTGIDAA
;
A
#
# COMPACT_ATOMS: atom_id res chain seq x y z
N LEU A 1 9.63 9.94 -19.05
CA LEU A 1 10.54 11.02 -19.46
C LEU A 1 11.90 10.54 -19.03
N ASP A 2 12.77 10.24 -19.98
CA ASP A 2 14.21 10.18 -19.69
C ASP A 2 14.62 11.65 -19.52
N ASP A 3 14.82 12.07 -18.27
CA ASP A 3 15.24 13.44 -17.94
C ASP A 3 16.75 13.62 -18.15
N GLY A 4 17.47 12.61 -18.66
CA GLY A 4 18.93 12.60 -18.69
C GLY A 4 19.55 12.46 -17.30
N GLY A 5 18.74 12.12 -16.28
CA GLY A 5 19.10 12.17 -14.86
C GLY A 5 20.25 11.24 -14.49
N ASN A 6 21.33 11.84 -13.98
CA ASN A 6 22.42 11.10 -13.38
C ASN A 6 22.01 10.62 -11.99
N TYR A 7 21.47 9.41 -11.84
CA TYR A 7 21.05 8.84 -10.54
C TYR A 7 22.24 8.47 -9.65
N ILE A 8 22.66 9.41 -8.79
CA ILE A 8 23.69 9.18 -7.77
C ILE A 8 22.98 8.73 -6.49
N LEU A 9 22.90 7.41 -6.31
CA LEU A 9 22.18 6.75 -5.21
C LEU A 9 23.14 6.06 -4.22
N ASN A 10 24.28 6.70 -3.93
CA ASN A 10 25.33 6.09 -3.10
C ASN A 10 24.82 5.86 -1.66
N SER A 11 24.79 4.59 -1.24
CA SER A 11 24.28 4.12 0.06
C SER A 11 25.19 4.43 1.26
N THR A 12 26.37 5.03 1.04
CA THR A 12 27.40 5.13 2.09
C THR A 12 27.94 6.53 2.38
N GLY A 13 27.49 7.57 1.68
CA GLY A 13 28.06 8.88 1.95
C GLY A 13 27.56 10.01 1.08
N ASP A 14 27.44 11.13 1.77
CA ASP A 14 27.60 12.48 1.30
C ASP A 14 28.61 12.59 0.14
N TYR A 15 28.16 13.00 -1.04
CA TYR A 15 29.01 13.33 -2.19
C TYR A 15 28.85 14.81 -2.59
N ASP A 16 29.90 15.36 -3.17
CA ASP A 16 29.88 16.69 -3.79
C ASP A 16 29.87 16.51 -5.31
N LEU A 17 29.26 17.45 -6.03
CA LEU A 17 29.21 17.43 -7.49
C LEU A 17 29.83 18.71 -8.05
N ILE A 18 30.63 18.58 -9.11
CA ILE A 18 31.19 19.73 -9.83
C ILE A 18 30.84 19.63 -11.31
N ASN A 19 30.26 20.70 -11.85
CA ASN A 19 30.09 20.85 -13.29
C ASN A 19 31.27 21.62 -13.88
N LEU A 20 32.15 20.91 -14.60
CA LEU A 20 33.31 21.50 -15.29
C LEU A 20 33.03 21.83 -16.76
N THR A 21 31.76 21.77 -17.18
CA THR A 21 31.33 22.02 -18.56
C THR A 21 30.40 23.23 -18.60
N PRO A 22 30.25 23.92 -19.75
CA PRO A 22 29.30 25.02 -19.89
C PRO A 22 27.85 24.54 -20.09
N HIS A 23 27.59 23.23 -19.98
CA HIS A 23 26.29 22.63 -20.27
C HIS A 23 25.59 22.26 -18.96
N GLU A 24 24.26 22.40 -18.95
CA GLU A 24 23.42 21.98 -17.84
C GLU A 24 23.57 20.46 -17.59
N ILE A 25 23.67 20.09 -16.31
CA ILE A 25 23.68 18.70 -15.85
C ILE A 25 22.41 18.42 -15.06
N MET A 26 21.68 17.39 -15.48
CA MET A 26 20.46 16.94 -14.83
C MET A 26 20.81 16.02 -13.65
N ALA A 27 20.38 16.42 -12.45
CA ALA A 27 20.62 15.74 -11.18
C ALA A 27 19.34 15.57 -10.35
N GLN A 28 18.17 15.66 -11.00
CA GLN A 28 16.87 15.37 -10.39
C GLN A 28 16.80 13.88 -9.99
N GLY A 29 16.05 13.55 -8.94
CA GLY A 29 15.97 12.18 -8.45
C GLY A 29 17.28 11.65 -7.84
N ASN A 30 18.20 12.53 -7.47
CA ASN A 30 19.37 12.16 -6.68
C ASN A 30 19.12 12.19 -5.19
N LEU A 31 19.82 11.31 -4.47
CA LEU A 31 19.75 11.25 -3.01
C LEU A 31 20.94 12.00 -2.41
N TRP A 32 20.71 13.25 -2.00
CA TRP A 32 21.75 14.14 -1.47
C TRP A 32 21.93 14.06 0.05
N TRP A 33 21.29 13.08 0.70
CA TRP A 33 21.31 12.88 2.16
C TRP A 33 20.86 14.10 3.00
N SER A 34 20.19 15.05 2.33
CA SER A 34 19.53 16.21 2.91
C SER A 34 18.23 16.47 2.18
N GLY A 35 17.19 16.87 2.91
CA GLY A 35 15.96 17.40 2.32
C GLY A 35 16.02 18.91 2.05
N GLU A 36 16.97 19.61 2.66
CA GLU A 36 17.09 21.07 2.63
C GLU A 36 17.87 21.52 1.39
N SER A 37 17.21 22.23 0.47
CA SER A 37 17.82 22.67 -0.79
C SER A 37 19.12 23.45 -0.58
N ALA A 38 19.18 24.37 0.39
CA ALA A 38 20.39 25.15 0.67
C ALA A 38 21.58 24.29 1.14
N ALA A 39 21.32 23.17 1.84
CA ALA A 39 22.37 22.25 2.24
C ALA A 39 22.85 21.39 1.07
N ILE A 40 21.96 21.05 0.13
CA ILE A 40 22.33 20.36 -1.12
C ILE A 40 23.18 21.29 -2.00
N ASP A 41 22.68 22.50 -2.22
CA ASP A 41 23.30 23.57 -3.01
C ASP A 41 24.74 23.83 -2.58
N SER A 42 25.01 23.89 -1.26
CA SER A 42 26.36 24.10 -0.72
C SER A 42 27.40 23.02 -1.08
N ARG A 43 26.98 21.94 -1.73
CA ARG A 43 27.79 20.78 -2.14
C ARG A 43 27.89 20.63 -3.65
N ILE A 44 27.22 21.50 -4.37
CA ILE A 44 27.25 21.60 -5.81
C ILE A 44 28.16 22.77 -6.15
N TYR A 45 29.07 22.55 -7.09
CA TYR A 45 29.94 23.59 -7.65
C TYR A 45 29.61 23.73 -9.13
N ASP A 46 28.86 24.76 -9.48
CA ASP A 46 28.33 24.96 -10.83
C ASP A 46 28.40 26.43 -11.28
N ASP A 47 27.37 26.96 -11.95
CA ASP A 47 27.38 28.32 -12.47
C ASP A 47 27.30 29.41 -11.38
N ASP A 48 26.84 29.04 -10.18
CA ASP A 48 26.83 29.95 -9.03
C ASP A 48 28.25 30.23 -8.49
N GLU A 49 29.12 29.23 -8.37
CA GLU A 49 30.53 29.39 -7.97
C GLU A 49 31.44 29.77 -9.15
N ALA A 50 31.12 29.29 -10.34
CA ALA A 50 31.94 29.42 -11.54
C ALA A 50 31.06 29.78 -12.75
N PRO A 51 30.84 31.08 -13.06
CA PRO A 51 29.89 31.52 -14.10
C PRO A 51 30.14 31.05 -15.55
N ALA A 52 31.25 30.33 -15.80
CA ALA A 52 31.55 29.70 -17.08
C ALA A 52 31.10 28.23 -17.16
N SER A 53 30.76 27.62 -16.02
CA SER A 53 30.11 26.32 -15.92
C SER A 53 28.61 26.44 -16.22
N GLY A 54 27.97 25.31 -16.50
CA GLY A 54 26.52 25.21 -16.56
C GLY A 54 25.92 24.82 -15.21
N LEU A 55 24.63 25.09 -15.04
CA LEU A 55 23.83 24.70 -13.88
C LEU A 55 23.82 23.19 -13.65
N VAL A 56 23.78 22.77 -12.39
CA VAL A 56 23.33 21.44 -11.99
C VAL A 56 21.88 21.55 -11.52
N ASP A 57 20.93 21.07 -12.32
CA ASP A 57 19.53 21.05 -11.91
C ASP A 57 19.27 19.85 -10.98
N PHE A 58 19.32 20.10 -9.67
CA PHE A 58 18.99 19.14 -8.62
C PHE A 58 17.54 19.25 -8.13
N SER A 59 16.67 19.98 -8.83
CA SER A 59 15.26 20.06 -8.47
C SER A 59 14.62 18.66 -8.38
N HIS A 60 13.55 18.51 -7.61
CA HIS A 60 12.91 17.20 -7.42
C HIS A 60 13.88 16.10 -6.92
N HIS A 61 14.85 16.45 -6.07
CA HIS A 61 15.71 15.48 -5.41
C HIS A 61 14.91 14.47 -4.56
N TYR A 62 15.51 13.32 -4.33
CA TYR A 62 14.93 12.30 -3.45
C TYR A 62 15.01 12.72 -1.99
N ARG A 63 13.91 12.44 -1.29
CA ARG A 63 13.81 12.49 0.18
C ARG A 63 14.01 11.09 0.76
N SER A 64 14.55 11.04 1.97
CA SER A 64 14.61 9.85 2.83
C SER A 64 14.73 10.28 4.29
N GLY A 65 14.58 9.32 5.21
CA GLY A 65 14.84 9.51 6.63
C GLY A 65 13.59 9.85 7.45
N VAL A 66 13.84 10.35 8.65
CA VAL A 66 12.80 10.67 9.63
C VAL A 66 12.21 12.04 9.33
N ILE A 67 10.88 12.13 9.25
CA ILE A 67 10.16 13.40 9.26
C ILE A 67 10.17 13.94 10.69
N THR A 68 10.86 15.07 10.91
CA THR A 68 11.16 15.60 12.25
C THR A 68 10.07 16.52 12.82
N GLY A 69 9.09 16.90 12.01
CA GLY A 69 7.96 17.74 12.42
C GLY A 69 6.80 17.67 11.43
N ASP A 70 5.65 18.22 11.82
CA ASP A 70 4.45 18.24 10.97
C ASP A 70 4.73 18.96 9.64
N GLU A 71 4.32 18.36 8.54
CA GLU A 71 4.50 18.95 7.21
C GLU A 71 3.34 18.61 6.26
N ALA A 72 3.25 19.37 5.16
CA ALA A 72 2.31 19.12 4.09
C ALA A 72 3.08 18.69 2.84
N TRP A 73 2.62 17.62 2.20
CA TRP A 73 3.08 17.21 0.88
C TRP A 73 2.14 17.79 -0.16
N GLU A 74 2.71 18.52 -1.11
CA GLU A 74 2.05 19.22 -2.21
C GLU A 74 2.89 19.07 -3.49
N GLY A 75 2.23 19.11 -4.66
CA GLY A 75 2.93 19.00 -5.94
C GLY A 75 3.59 17.62 -6.14
N GLU A 76 4.83 17.63 -6.63
CA GLU A 76 5.65 16.43 -6.81
C GLU A 76 6.58 16.23 -5.61
N VAL A 77 6.51 15.06 -4.98
CA VAL A 77 7.41 14.63 -3.90
C VAL A 77 8.13 13.39 -4.37
N ARG A 78 9.47 13.40 -4.40
CA ARG A 78 10.24 12.21 -4.77
C ARG A 78 10.87 11.57 -3.53
N VAL A 79 10.84 10.25 -3.45
CA VAL A 79 11.32 9.47 -2.30
C VAL A 79 12.31 8.40 -2.77
N GLY A 80 13.53 8.43 -2.25
CA GLY A 80 14.63 7.54 -2.66
C GLY A 80 15.17 6.62 -1.56
N GLY A 81 14.68 6.78 -0.34
CA GLY A 81 14.92 5.86 0.76
C GLY A 81 13.73 5.86 1.71
N ASP A 82 13.73 4.98 2.71
CA ASP A 82 12.61 4.89 3.65
C ASP A 82 12.25 6.27 4.24
N ILE A 83 10.95 6.55 4.34
CA ILE A 83 10.42 7.70 5.06
C ILE A 83 9.81 7.20 6.35
N ILE A 84 10.32 7.68 7.48
CA ILE A 84 9.77 7.38 8.80
C ILE A 84 8.96 8.57 9.29
N ILE A 85 7.66 8.36 9.47
CA ILE A 85 6.77 9.30 10.16
C ILE A 85 6.62 8.82 11.61
N PRO A 86 7.37 9.38 12.57
CA PRO A 86 7.36 8.93 13.96
C PRO A 86 6.10 9.40 14.69
N GLU A 87 5.86 8.85 15.88
CA GLU A 87 4.79 9.32 16.75
C GLU A 87 4.91 10.81 17.08
N GLY A 88 3.76 11.48 17.21
CA GLY A 88 3.70 12.92 17.46
C GLY A 88 3.90 13.78 16.21
N VAL A 89 4.22 13.19 15.05
CA VAL A 89 4.36 13.88 13.76
C VAL A 89 3.18 13.54 12.83
N GLU A 90 2.66 14.53 12.11
CA GLU A 90 1.63 14.39 11.07
C GLU A 90 2.12 14.88 9.70
N VAL A 91 2.02 14.02 8.68
CA VAL A 91 2.14 14.40 7.27
C VAL A 91 0.76 14.58 6.64
N LYS A 92 0.48 15.75 6.07
CA LYS A 92 -0.75 16.02 5.32
C LYS A 92 -0.50 15.88 3.82
N VAL A 93 -1.10 14.88 3.19
CA VAL A 93 -1.02 14.71 1.73
C VAL A 93 -2.16 15.48 1.09
N MET A 94 -1.83 16.55 0.38
CA MET A 94 -2.80 17.45 -0.23
C MET A 94 -3.38 16.86 -1.52
N PRO A 95 -4.57 17.30 -1.98
CA PRO A 95 -5.17 16.77 -3.19
C PRO A 95 -4.27 17.01 -4.41
N GLY A 96 -4.17 16.01 -5.29
CA GLY A 96 -3.34 16.07 -6.49
C GLY A 96 -1.84 15.89 -6.29
N THR A 97 -1.37 15.74 -5.05
CA THR A 97 0.04 15.40 -4.76
C THR A 97 0.44 14.11 -5.46
N VAL A 98 1.60 14.11 -6.11
CA VAL A 98 2.21 12.96 -6.76
C VAL A 98 3.48 12.61 -6.01
N VAL A 99 3.44 11.50 -5.28
CA VAL A 99 4.60 10.89 -4.62
C VAL A 99 5.20 9.87 -5.58
N LYS A 100 6.41 10.14 -6.05
CA LYS A 100 7.21 9.26 -6.91
C LYS A 100 8.27 8.56 -6.06
N VAL A 101 8.37 7.25 -6.20
CA VAL A 101 9.20 6.41 -5.32
C VAL A 101 10.23 5.67 -6.15
N ALA A 102 11.50 5.71 -5.73
CA ALA A 102 12.59 5.05 -6.43
C ALA A 102 12.30 3.53 -6.61
N PRO A 103 12.42 3.00 -7.83
CA PRO A 103 12.21 1.58 -8.11
C PRO A 103 13.42 0.73 -7.70
N HIS A 104 13.17 -0.40 -7.04
CA HIS A 104 14.15 -1.44 -6.67
C HIS A 104 15.40 -0.91 -5.95
N HIS A 105 15.24 0.20 -5.22
CA HIS A 105 16.29 0.83 -4.48
C HIS A 105 15.73 1.36 -3.15
N ASP A 106 16.52 1.27 -2.09
CA ASP A 106 16.31 2.02 -0.85
C ASP A 106 17.67 2.57 -0.39
N GLY A 107 17.80 3.90 -0.45
CA GLY A 107 19.03 4.59 -0.07
C GLY A 107 19.41 4.41 1.39
N LEU A 108 18.44 4.13 2.28
CA LEU A 108 18.72 3.83 3.69
C LEU A 108 19.05 2.36 3.94
N SER A 109 18.71 1.48 3.00
CA SER A 109 18.84 0.03 3.10
C SER A 109 18.30 -0.51 4.44
N SER A 110 17.11 -0.04 4.83
CA SER A 110 16.52 -0.25 6.15
C SER A 110 15.14 -0.93 6.07
N GLY A 111 14.29 -0.74 7.07
CA GLY A 111 12.93 -1.27 7.01
C GLY A 111 12.80 -2.79 7.09
N VAL A 112 11.71 -3.32 6.53
CA VAL A 112 11.47 -4.76 6.34
C VAL A 112 12.11 -5.25 5.04
N ASP A 113 12.21 -4.42 4.02
CA ASP A 113 12.83 -4.70 2.75
C ASP A 113 13.95 -3.69 2.44
N PRO A 114 15.22 -4.06 2.69
CA PRO A 114 16.34 -3.13 2.51
C PRO A 114 16.63 -2.78 1.05
N MET A 115 15.88 -3.34 0.09
CA MET A 115 16.05 -3.07 -1.35
C MET A 115 14.91 -2.21 -1.91
N ARG A 116 13.88 -1.88 -1.12
CA ARG A 116 12.67 -1.20 -1.64
C ARG A 116 12.15 -0.20 -0.63
N VAL A 117 12.01 1.06 -1.05
CA VAL A 117 11.49 2.16 -0.22
C VAL A 117 10.17 1.83 0.47
N GLU A 118 10.13 2.12 1.75
CA GLU A 118 8.97 2.07 2.63
C GLU A 118 8.57 3.46 3.13
N ILE A 119 7.27 3.76 3.11
CA ILE A 119 6.73 4.89 3.87
C ILE A 119 6.17 4.34 5.18
N ILE A 120 6.99 4.38 6.23
CA ILE A 120 6.74 3.78 7.54
C ILE A 120 6.01 4.79 8.43
N VAL A 121 4.76 4.48 8.78
CA VAL A 121 3.85 5.38 9.49
C VAL A 121 3.55 4.85 10.89
N ALA A 122 4.28 5.36 11.88
CA ALA A 122 3.96 5.18 13.30
C ALA A 122 3.13 6.38 13.83
N GLY A 123 3.44 7.59 13.37
CA GLY A 123 2.69 8.82 13.60
C GLY A 123 1.45 8.95 12.72
N GLY A 124 1.14 10.16 12.25
CA GLY A 124 -0.03 10.45 11.41
C GLY A 124 0.31 10.65 9.94
N ILE A 125 -0.51 10.10 9.05
CA ILE A 125 -0.59 10.54 7.66
C ILE A 125 -2.06 10.80 7.31
N THR A 126 -2.36 12.01 6.85
CA THR A 126 -3.71 12.47 6.55
C THR A 126 -3.85 12.79 5.08
N PHE A 127 -4.59 11.96 4.36
CA PHE A 127 -4.95 12.21 2.96
C PHE A 127 -6.12 13.19 2.90
N LYS A 128 -5.93 14.36 2.27
CA LYS A 128 -6.99 15.35 2.10
C LYS A 128 -7.91 14.96 0.94
N ASP A 129 -9.20 15.20 1.12
CA ASP A 129 -10.18 15.02 0.05
C ASP A 129 -10.10 16.19 -0.94
N GLY A 130 -10.35 15.91 -2.22
CA GLY A 130 -10.40 16.92 -3.28
C GLY A 130 -10.74 16.28 -4.64
N GLY A 131 -10.96 17.10 -5.67
CA GLY A 131 -11.34 16.63 -7.00
C GLY A 131 -10.25 15.81 -7.71
N ASN A 132 -8.98 16.06 -7.37
CA ASN A 132 -7.85 15.29 -7.85
C ASN A 132 -7.30 14.41 -6.70
N PRO A 133 -7.36 13.07 -6.80
CA PRO A 133 -6.80 12.19 -5.77
C PRO A 133 -5.27 12.31 -5.72
N SER A 134 -4.68 12.10 -4.54
CA SER A 134 -3.23 11.95 -4.44
C SER A 134 -2.79 10.64 -5.09
N ARG A 135 -1.51 10.55 -5.49
CA ARG A 135 -0.95 9.42 -6.23
C ARG A 135 0.38 9.00 -5.61
N PHE A 136 0.55 7.71 -5.37
CA PHE A 136 1.81 7.08 -4.98
C PHE A 136 2.18 6.11 -6.08
N ILE A 137 3.28 6.37 -6.76
CA ILE A 137 3.70 5.67 -7.97
C ILE A 137 5.21 5.44 -7.95
N SER A 138 5.67 4.39 -8.63
CA SER A 138 7.09 4.25 -8.99
C SER A 138 7.57 5.44 -9.84
N ASP A 139 8.82 5.86 -9.60
CA ASP A 139 9.58 6.82 -10.41
C ASP A 139 10.38 6.14 -11.54
N GLY A 140 10.21 4.82 -11.72
CA GLY A 140 10.89 4.08 -12.77
C GLY A 140 10.47 4.50 -14.18
N TYR A 141 11.42 4.40 -15.12
CA TYR A 141 11.14 4.65 -16.53
C TYR A 141 10.08 3.69 -17.10
N ALA A 142 10.13 2.42 -16.67
CA ALA A 142 9.13 1.40 -16.95
C ALA A 142 8.58 0.88 -15.60
N PRO A 143 7.52 1.48 -15.04
CA PRO A 143 6.98 1.08 -13.75
C PRO A 143 6.43 -0.34 -13.74
N GLU A 144 6.79 -1.13 -12.74
CA GLU A 144 6.35 -2.52 -12.58
C GLU A 144 5.85 -2.80 -11.14
N PRO A 145 4.95 -3.79 -10.94
CA PRO A 145 4.57 -4.23 -9.61
C PRO A 145 5.79 -4.64 -8.78
N GLY A 146 5.93 -4.06 -7.59
CA GLY A 146 7.06 -4.38 -6.69
C GLY A 146 8.26 -3.44 -6.80
N ASP A 147 8.18 -2.38 -7.60
CA ASP A 147 9.19 -1.32 -7.68
C ASP A 147 9.51 -0.71 -6.32
N TRP A 148 8.50 -0.49 -5.48
CA TRP A 148 8.68 0.02 -4.12
C TRP A 148 7.85 -0.81 -3.15
N TYR A 149 8.17 -0.76 -1.85
CA TYR A 149 7.53 -1.67 -0.92
C TYR A 149 6.08 -1.29 -0.65
N GLY A 150 5.83 -0.05 -0.22
CA GLY A 150 4.47 0.38 0.11
C GLY A 150 4.35 1.41 1.23
N ILE A 151 3.11 1.80 1.51
CA ILE A 151 2.77 2.58 2.72
C ILE A 151 2.51 1.60 3.86
N ARG A 152 3.39 1.62 4.87
CA ARG A 152 3.36 0.70 6.00
C ARG A 152 2.82 1.37 7.24
N PHE A 153 1.60 1.03 7.63
CA PHE A 153 1.05 1.43 8.92
C PHE A 153 1.48 0.45 10.00
N VAL A 154 2.35 0.92 10.88
CA VAL A 154 2.85 0.15 12.02
C VAL A 154 2.22 0.67 13.31
N ARG A 155 2.24 -0.17 14.33
CA ARG A 155 1.78 0.22 15.66
C ARG A 155 2.75 1.23 16.27
N GLY A 156 2.21 2.30 16.85
CA GLY A 156 2.96 3.20 17.72
C GLY A 156 3.48 2.53 19.00
N LYS A 157 4.41 3.18 19.72
CA LYS A 157 4.73 2.83 21.10
C LYS A 157 3.47 3.08 21.94
N ARG A 158 3.08 2.10 22.76
CA ARG A 158 1.94 2.28 23.66
C ARG A 158 2.24 3.42 24.63
N GLU A 159 1.42 4.47 24.65
CA GLU A 159 1.31 5.32 25.83
C GLU A 159 0.82 4.44 27.01
N GLU A 160 1.50 4.55 28.16
CA GLU A 160 1.02 3.99 29.42
C GLU A 160 -0.35 4.61 29.74
N GLY A 161 -1.44 3.83 29.63
CA GLY A 161 -2.78 4.35 29.92
C GLY A 161 -3.95 3.79 29.09
N GLY A 162 -3.73 2.78 28.24
CA GLY A 162 -4.85 2.13 27.53
C GLY A 162 -5.45 3.00 26.42
N GLY A 163 -4.59 3.64 25.61
CA GLY A 163 -4.97 4.47 24.48
C GLY A 163 -5.95 3.79 23.50
N LYS A 164 -6.74 4.63 22.80
CA LYS A 164 -7.71 4.22 21.78
C LYS A 164 -7.08 3.27 20.75
N ARG A 165 -7.86 2.31 20.24
CA ARG A 165 -7.46 1.49 19.09
C ARG A 165 -7.07 2.43 17.94
N GLU A 166 -5.81 2.37 17.52
CA GLU A 166 -5.29 3.13 16.37
C GLU A 166 -6.00 2.66 15.09
N GLU A 167 -6.88 3.50 14.58
CA GLU A 167 -7.45 3.37 13.24
C GLU A 167 -6.64 4.24 12.28
N ARG A 168 -6.16 3.62 11.21
CA ARG A 168 -5.45 4.27 10.11
C ARG A 168 -6.38 4.39 8.93
N THR A 169 -6.40 5.56 8.28
CA THR A 169 -7.31 5.81 7.16
C THR A 169 -6.53 6.20 5.92
N VAL A 170 -6.73 5.46 4.83
CA VAL A 170 -6.31 5.84 3.48
C VAL A 170 -7.55 6.21 2.69
N LYS A 171 -7.58 7.39 2.08
CA LYS A 171 -8.73 7.81 1.29
C LYS A 171 -8.37 8.65 0.08
N ASN A 172 -9.22 8.61 -0.95
CA ASN A 172 -9.11 9.45 -2.15
C ASN A 172 -7.69 9.46 -2.75
N THR A 173 -7.10 8.28 -2.86
CA THR A 173 -5.69 8.07 -3.24
C THR A 173 -5.60 7.01 -4.33
N ARG A 174 -4.55 7.09 -5.16
CA ARG A 174 -4.14 6.01 -6.08
C ARG A 174 -2.79 5.49 -5.65
N VAL A 175 -2.64 4.18 -5.52
CA VAL A 175 -1.40 3.51 -5.14
C VAL A 175 -1.08 2.48 -6.21
N ASN A 176 0.09 2.60 -6.83
CA ASN A 176 0.47 1.79 -7.96
C ASN A 176 1.90 1.23 -7.82
N HIS A 177 2.19 0.11 -8.49
CA HIS A 177 3.54 -0.42 -8.68
C HIS A 177 4.23 -0.86 -7.38
N ALA A 178 3.45 -1.12 -6.32
CA ALA A 178 3.99 -1.48 -5.01
C ALA A 178 4.03 -2.99 -4.80
N GLU A 179 4.95 -3.47 -3.97
CA GLU A 179 4.91 -4.84 -3.42
C GLU A 179 3.64 -5.02 -2.57
N ARG A 180 3.37 -4.05 -1.68
CA ARG A 180 2.18 -3.98 -0.83
C ARG A 180 1.67 -2.54 -0.84
N GLY A 181 0.69 -2.22 -1.67
CA GLY A 181 0.17 -0.85 -1.82
C GLY A 181 -0.05 -0.16 -0.48
N VAL A 182 -0.85 -0.78 0.40
CA VAL A 182 -0.95 -0.40 1.81
C VAL A 182 -0.84 -1.63 2.69
N SER A 183 -0.01 -1.57 3.73
CA SER A 183 0.03 -2.58 4.78
C SER A 183 -0.36 -2.03 6.14
N ALA A 184 -1.00 -2.87 6.96
CA ALA A 184 -1.41 -2.53 8.33
C ALA A 184 -1.04 -3.66 9.30
N GLU A 185 -0.01 -3.41 10.09
CA GLU A 185 0.59 -4.36 11.02
C GLU A 185 0.14 -4.04 12.45
N GLY A 186 -0.82 -4.81 12.97
CA GLY A 186 -1.30 -4.65 14.35
C GLY A 186 -2.24 -3.47 14.62
N VAL A 187 -2.63 -2.71 13.58
CA VAL A 187 -3.56 -1.57 13.65
C VAL A 187 -4.87 -1.84 12.88
N LYS A 188 -5.94 -1.10 13.17
CA LYS A 188 -7.16 -1.14 12.33
C LYS A 188 -6.90 -0.31 11.07
N LEU A 189 -7.30 -0.80 9.90
CA LEU A 189 -7.19 -0.06 8.64
C LEU A 189 -8.58 0.23 8.04
N SER A 190 -8.78 1.47 7.58
CA SER A 190 -9.94 1.91 6.81
C SER A 190 -9.47 2.48 5.46
N VAL A 191 -9.90 1.88 4.36
CA VAL A 191 -9.56 2.32 3.00
C VAL A 191 -10.82 2.73 2.26
N LYS A 192 -10.87 3.96 1.75
CA LYS A 192 -12.09 4.55 1.18
C LYS A 192 -11.84 5.36 -0.09
N LYS A 193 -12.57 5.10 -1.18
CA LYS A 193 -12.41 5.84 -2.45
C LYS A 193 -10.98 5.80 -2.98
N THR A 194 -10.32 4.66 -2.84
CA THR A 194 -8.92 4.47 -3.24
C THR A 194 -8.87 3.57 -4.48
N ARG A 195 -7.80 3.68 -5.27
CA ARG A 195 -7.49 2.73 -6.33
C ARG A 195 -6.13 2.11 -6.09
N PHE A 196 -6.06 0.79 -6.10
CA PHE A 196 -4.83 0.01 -6.21
C PHE A 196 -4.74 -0.51 -7.64
N ASN A 197 -3.54 -0.48 -8.20
CA ASN A 197 -3.35 -0.91 -9.58
C ASN A 197 -1.89 -1.30 -9.85
N ASP A 198 -1.69 -2.47 -10.46
CA ASP A 198 -0.36 -3.01 -10.76
C ASP A 198 0.49 -3.16 -9.47
N CYS A 199 -0.10 -3.66 -8.37
CA CYS A 199 0.62 -4.02 -7.15
C CYS A 199 0.72 -5.54 -7.00
N ASN A 200 1.76 -6.08 -6.35
CA ASN A 200 1.76 -7.51 -5.99
C ASN A 200 0.64 -7.80 -4.97
N LEU A 201 0.50 -6.93 -3.96
CA LEU A 201 -0.64 -6.91 -3.06
C LEU A 201 -1.23 -5.51 -2.98
N GLY A 202 -2.52 -5.35 -3.23
CA GLY A 202 -3.21 -4.06 -3.04
C GLY A 202 -3.24 -3.65 -1.57
N ILE A 203 -3.81 -4.51 -0.72
CA ILE A 203 -3.82 -4.37 0.74
C ILE A 203 -3.24 -5.61 1.40
N TYR A 204 -2.33 -5.42 2.36
CA TYR A 204 -1.84 -6.46 3.27
C TYR A 204 -2.13 -6.10 4.73
N ALA A 205 -3.13 -6.74 5.35
CA ALA A 205 -3.54 -6.40 6.72
C ALA A 205 -3.46 -7.61 7.65
N THR A 206 -2.68 -7.47 8.73
CA THR A 206 -2.56 -8.46 9.82
C THR A 206 -3.11 -7.92 11.15
N GLY A 207 -3.63 -6.68 11.13
CA GLY A 207 -4.24 -6.04 12.28
C GLY A 207 -5.63 -6.58 12.64
N LYS A 208 -6.30 -5.94 13.61
CA LYS A 208 -7.56 -6.45 14.18
C LYS A 208 -8.78 -6.27 13.27
N ALA A 209 -8.74 -5.33 12.33
CA ALA A 209 -9.90 -5.01 11.53
C ALA A 209 -9.50 -4.33 10.23
N LEU A 210 -10.19 -4.69 9.16
CA LEU A 210 -10.04 -4.08 7.85
C LEU A 210 -11.40 -3.63 7.30
N GLU A 211 -11.53 -2.35 6.99
CA GLU A 211 -12.69 -1.79 6.29
C GLU A 211 -12.27 -1.28 4.92
N VAL A 212 -12.87 -1.79 3.84
CA VAL A 212 -12.61 -1.35 2.47
C VAL A 212 -13.93 -0.92 1.82
N LYS A 213 -14.03 0.35 1.43
CA LYS A 213 -15.29 0.93 0.91
C LYS A 213 -15.07 1.77 -0.34
N LYS A 214 -15.86 1.53 -1.40
CA LYS A 214 -15.79 2.31 -2.65
C LYS A 214 -14.38 2.30 -3.27
N THR A 215 -13.68 1.18 -3.16
CA THR A 215 -12.28 1.03 -3.58
C THR A 215 -12.22 0.13 -4.81
N ARG A 216 -11.26 0.43 -5.70
CA ARG A 216 -11.01 -0.36 -6.90
C ARG A 216 -9.62 -0.99 -6.84
N PHE A 217 -9.52 -2.25 -7.26
CA PHE A 217 -8.29 -3.02 -7.40
C PHE A 217 -8.25 -3.54 -8.83
N ASP A 218 -7.15 -3.29 -9.53
CA ASP A 218 -6.99 -3.66 -10.94
C ASP A 218 -5.59 -4.21 -11.20
N ASN A 219 -5.50 -5.42 -11.74
CA ASN A 219 -4.22 -6.05 -12.08
C ASN A 219 -3.26 -6.15 -10.87
N ASP A 220 -3.83 -6.42 -9.69
CA ASP A 220 -3.06 -6.71 -8.49
C ASP A 220 -2.96 -8.23 -8.33
N SER A 221 -1.78 -8.82 -8.08
CA SER A 221 -1.70 -10.31 -7.92
C SER A 221 -2.62 -10.79 -6.80
N ILE A 222 -2.66 -10.07 -5.69
CA ILE A 222 -3.69 -10.22 -4.64
C ILE A 222 -4.33 -8.86 -4.36
N GLY A 223 -5.63 -8.73 -4.56
CA GLY A 223 -6.34 -7.47 -4.26
C GLY A 223 -6.30 -7.13 -2.76
N ILE A 224 -6.81 -8.03 -1.93
CA ILE A 224 -6.84 -7.88 -0.47
C ILE A 224 -6.32 -9.16 0.18
N TYR A 225 -5.25 -9.07 0.96
CA TYR A 225 -4.80 -10.10 1.89
C TYR A 225 -5.11 -9.68 3.33
N PHE A 226 -5.84 -10.53 4.05
CA PHE A 226 -6.22 -10.31 5.45
C PHE A 226 -5.90 -11.54 6.30
N ALA A 227 -4.94 -11.39 7.20
CA ALA A 227 -4.61 -12.37 8.23
C ALA A 227 -4.84 -11.79 9.63
N GLY A 228 -5.86 -10.93 9.75
CA GLY A 228 -6.31 -10.38 11.03
C GLY A 228 -7.23 -11.34 11.78
N SER A 229 -7.50 -11.02 13.04
CA SER A 229 -8.17 -11.94 13.99
C SER A 229 -9.55 -11.50 14.47
N ASN A 230 -10.19 -10.53 13.80
CA ASN A 230 -11.49 -10.05 14.27
C ASN A 230 -12.50 -9.81 13.13
N TRP A 231 -12.34 -8.79 12.27
CA TRP A 231 -13.27 -8.67 11.14
C TRP A 231 -12.74 -7.96 9.90
N ILE A 232 -13.32 -8.32 8.75
CA ILE A 232 -13.13 -7.67 7.46
C ILE A 232 -14.49 -7.26 6.87
N GLU A 233 -14.59 -6.00 6.43
CA GLU A 233 -15.70 -5.51 5.60
C GLU A 233 -15.19 -5.02 4.26
N VAL A 234 -15.76 -5.54 3.17
CA VAL A 234 -15.52 -5.07 1.81
C VAL A 234 -16.84 -4.68 1.19
N ARG A 235 -16.99 -3.40 0.85
CA ARG A 235 -18.29 -2.85 0.45
C ARG A 235 -18.21 -1.88 -0.72
N ASP A 236 -19.12 -2.00 -1.67
CA ASP A 236 -19.16 -1.12 -2.85
C ASP A 236 -17.82 -1.12 -3.63
N CYS A 237 -17.12 -2.26 -3.67
CA CYS A 237 -15.78 -2.35 -4.26
C CYS A 237 -15.81 -3.07 -5.62
N THR A 238 -14.80 -2.79 -6.44
CA THR A 238 -14.53 -3.54 -7.68
C THR A 238 -13.12 -4.11 -7.59
N LEU A 239 -12.99 -5.43 -7.68
CA LEU A 239 -11.73 -6.14 -7.71
C LEU A 239 -11.66 -6.91 -9.01
N ALA A 240 -10.61 -6.72 -9.79
CA ALA A 240 -10.48 -7.37 -11.09
C ALA A 240 -9.03 -7.67 -11.46
N LEU A 241 -8.81 -8.85 -12.05
CA LEU A 241 -7.54 -9.32 -12.60
C LEU A 241 -6.48 -9.58 -11.51
N GLY A 242 -5.71 -10.65 -11.68
CA GLY A 242 -4.73 -11.13 -10.70
C GLY A 242 -4.93 -12.60 -10.38
N ASP A 243 -4.34 -13.05 -9.27
CA ASP A 243 -4.46 -14.43 -8.82
C ASP A 243 -5.61 -14.61 -7.83
N TYR A 244 -5.68 -13.73 -6.83
CA TYR A 244 -6.70 -13.76 -5.79
C TYR A 244 -7.37 -12.40 -5.59
N GLY A 245 -8.70 -12.37 -5.52
CA GLY A 245 -9.42 -11.13 -5.20
C GLY A 245 -9.30 -10.76 -3.73
N ILE A 246 -9.86 -11.61 -2.87
CA ILE A 246 -9.83 -11.44 -1.41
C ILE A 246 -9.31 -12.73 -0.79
N TRP A 247 -8.12 -12.69 -0.21
CA TRP A 247 -7.52 -13.77 0.56
C TRP A 247 -7.66 -13.47 2.05
N ILE A 248 -8.32 -14.38 2.78
CA ILE A 248 -8.45 -14.33 4.24
C ILE A 248 -7.81 -15.57 4.83
N ASP A 249 -6.72 -15.39 5.59
CA ASP A 249 -5.82 -16.47 6.04
C ASP A 249 -5.83 -16.67 7.57
N GLN A 250 -6.85 -16.14 8.24
CA GLN A 250 -7.11 -16.35 9.66
C GLN A 250 -8.61 -16.33 9.94
N GLU A 251 -9.03 -17.05 10.99
CA GLU A 251 -10.42 -17.05 11.44
C GLU A 251 -10.89 -15.62 11.78
N SER A 252 -11.93 -15.17 11.08
CA SER A 252 -12.42 -13.80 11.18
C SER A 252 -13.89 -13.70 10.79
N SER A 253 -14.56 -12.66 11.29
CA SER A 253 -15.87 -12.27 10.78
C SER A 253 -15.73 -11.54 9.44
N VAL A 254 -16.49 -11.95 8.43
CA VAL A 254 -16.41 -11.50 7.04
C VAL A 254 -17.74 -10.90 6.61
N ASP A 255 -17.70 -9.67 6.10
CA ASP A 255 -18.86 -8.99 5.51
C ASP A 255 -18.51 -8.37 4.14
N ILE A 256 -18.89 -9.05 3.06
CA ILE A 256 -18.62 -8.61 1.69
C ILE A 256 -19.94 -8.26 1.01
N LYS A 257 -20.11 -6.99 0.66
CA LYS A 257 -21.40 -6.44 0.19
C LYS A 257 -21.27 -5.58 -1.06
N ARG A 258 -22.25 -5.68 -1.98
CA ARG A 258 -22.39 -4.77 -3.13
C ARG A 258 -21.08 -4.60 -3.94
N SER A 259 -20.32 -5.68 -4.12
CA SER A 259 -19.01 -5.64 -4.75
C SER A 259 -18.95 -6.52 -6.00
N HIS A 260 -18.14 -6.09 -6.97
CA HIS A 260 -17.85 -6.87 -8.18
C HIS A 260 -16.45 -7.46 -8.04
N ILE A 261 -16.33 -8.79 -8.10
CA ILE A 261 -15.06 -9.51 -7.96
C ILE A 261 -14.93 -10.38 -9.20
N LYS A 262 -13.96 -10.11 -10.07
CA LYS A 262 -13.94 -10.76 -11.38
C LYS A 262 -12.56 -11.08 -11.93
N ASP A 263 -12.53 -12.06 -12.83
CA ASP A 263 -11.39 -12.33 -13.70
C ASP A 263 -10.09 -12.68 -12.94
N PHE A 264 -10.20 -13.35 -11.78
CA PHE A 264 -9.05 -13.84 -11.00
C PHE A 264 -8.64 -15.25 -11.42
N SER A 265 -7.35 -15.46 -11.70
CA SER A 265 -6.82 -16.73 -12.22
C SER A 265 -7.08 -17.91 -11.27
N THR A 266 -7.03 -17.67 -9.95
CA THR A 266 -7.19 -18.71 -8.93
C THR A 266 -8.53 -18.61 -8.20
N ALA A 267 -8.78 -17.55 -7.42
CA ALA A 267 -10.04 -17.41 -6.69
C ALA A 267 -10.50 -15.96 -6.51
N GLY A 268 -11.81 -15.72 -6.62
CA GLY A 268 -12.39 -14.41 -6.29
C GLY A 268 -12.32 -14.12 -4.79
N ILE A 269 -12.75 -15.08 -3.97
CA ILE A 269 -12.61 -15.05 -2.52
C ILE A 269 -11.97 -16.37 -2.07
N TYR A 270 -10.90 -16.32 -1.29
CA TYR A 270 -10.20 -17.46 -0.72
C TYR A 270 -10.19 -17.31 0.81
N TYR A 271 -10.82 -18.24 1.52
CA TYR A 271 -10.96 -18.21 2.98
C TYR A 271 -10.35 -19.48 3.60
N HIS A 272 -9.22 -19.32 4.29
CA HIS A 272 -8.46 -20.38 4.95
C HIS A 272 -8.17 -19.98 6.40
N PRO A 273 -9.08 -20.26 7.34
CA PRO A 273 -9.00 -19.72 8.71
C PRO A 273 -7.88 -20.33 9.57
N GLU A 274 -7.32 -21.47 9.15
CA GLU A 274 -6.27 -22.20 9.87
C GLU A 274 -4.86 -21.88 9.34
N GLY A 275 -4.76 -21.03 8.32
CA GLY A 275 -3.53 -20.69 7.61
C GLY A 275 -3.13 -21.77 6.59
N LYS A 276 -2.46 -21.35 5.51
CA LYS A 276 -2.02 -22.23 4.41
C LYS A 276 -1.20 -23.47 4.84
N ASP A 277 -0.53 -23.41 5.99
CA ASP A 277 0.35 -24.48 6.50
C ASP A 277 -0.31 -25.48 7.47
N ARG A 278 -1.59 -25.29 7.80
CA ARG A 278 -2.35 -26.25 8.61
C ARG A 278 -3.59 -26.65 7.85
N VAL A 279 -3.52 -27.76 7.13
CA VAL A 279 -4.71 -28.49 6.68
C VAL A 279 -5.09 -29.46 7.80
N PRO A 280 -6.13 -29.25 8.62
CA PRO A 280 -6.56 -30.27 9.56
C PRO A 280 -7.36 -31.32 8.80
N ALA A 281 -7.00 -32.56 9.06
CA ALA A 281 -7.80 -33.70 8.64
C ALA A 281 -9.20 -33.62 9.30
N GLY A 282 -10.25 -33.51 8.49
CA GLY A 282 -11.61 -33.87 8.91
C GLY A 282 -12.67 -32.78 9.01
N ARG A 283 -12.44 -31.55 8.52
CA ARG A 283 -13.57 -30.60 8.32
C ARG A 283 -14.29 -30.89 7.00
N PRO A 284 -15.63 -30.73 6.93
CA PRO A 284 -16.34 -30.81 5.67
C PRO A 284 -15.87 -29.65 4.80
N LEU A 285 -15.08 -29.97 3.77
CA LEU A 285 -14.69 -29.03 2.73
C LEU A 285 -15.96 -28.40 2.14
N LEU A 286 -16.02 -27.07 2.06
CA LEU A 286 -16.97 -26.38 1.19
C LEU A 286 -16.51 -26.56 -0.26
N ARG A 287 -16.48 -27.81 -0.74
CA ARG A 287 -16.16 -28.13 -2.13
C ARG A 287 -17.28 -27.64 -3.04
N GLY A 288 -16.93 -26.72 -3.93
CA GLY A 288 -17.59 -26.54 -5.22
C GLY A 288 -18.88 -25.72 -5.21
N LEU A 289 -18.80 -24.44 -4.86
CA LEU A 289 -19.83 -23.50 -5.29
C LEU A 289 -19.63 -23.18 -6.78
N ASP A 290 -20.52 -23.69 -7.63
CA ASP A 290 -20.52 -23.47 -9.09
C ASP A 290 -20.57 -21.95 -9.39
N PRO A 291 -19.61 -21.38 -10.15
CA PRO A 291 -19.61 -19.98 -10.57
C PRO A 291 -20.93 -19.50 -11.19
N LYS A 292 -21.71 -20.39 -11.80
CA LYS A 292 -23.02 -20.06 -12.41
C LYS A 292 -24.12 -19.74 -11.39
N GLN A 293 -23.98 -20.11 -10.11
CA GLN A 293 -24.99 -19.83 -9.09
C GLN A 293 -24.94 -18.40 -8.52
N ILE A 294 -23.92 -17.60 -8.86
CA ILE A 294 -23.74 -16.25 -8.30
C ILE A 294 -24.38 -15.16 -9.19
N GLN A 295 -24.96 -15.51 -10.34
CA GLN A 295 -25.48 -14.53 -11.28
C GLN A 295 -26.87 -13.94 -10.96
N ASP A 296 -27.68 -14.54 -10.08
CA ASP A 296 -29.03 -14.01 -9.83
C ASP A 296 -29.46 -13.98 -8.35
N SER A 297 -29.41 -12.77 -7.81
CA SER A 297 -30.37 -12.15 -6.86
C SER A 297 -30.75 -12.81 -5.52
N LYS A 298 -30.07 -13.83 -5.02
CA LYS A 298 -30.19 -14.22 -3.59
C LYS A 298 -28.84 -14.16 -2.85
N PRO A 299 -28.77 -13.58 -1.64
CA PRO A 299 -27.56 -13.62 -0.82
C PRO A 299 -27.16 -15.08 -0.59
N LEU A 300 -25.91 -15.43 -0.89
CA LEU A 300 -25.34 -16.69 -0.43
C LEU A 300 -24.97 -16.49 1.04
N TYR A 301 -25.88 -16.88 1.94
CA TYR A 301 -25.52 -17.07 3.33
C TYR A 301 -24.68 -18.35 3.39
N LEU A 302 -23.36 -18.21 3.38
CA LEU A 302 -22.50 -19.23 3.97
C LEU A 302 -22.74 -19.18 5.48
N GLY A 303 -23.88 -19.74 5.89
CA GLY A 303 -24.14 -19.98 7.28
C GLY A 303 -23.14 -21.03 7.75
N LEU A 304 -22.10 -20.62 8.46
CA LEU A 304 -21.60 -21.40 9.58
C LEU A 304 -22.73 -21.50 10.61
N LYS A 305 -23.80 -22.23 10.29
CA LYS A 305 -24.88 -22.54 11.23
C LYS A 305 -24.65 -23.85 11.97
N ASP A 306 -23.68 -24.66 11.55
CA ASP A 306 -23.52 -26.02 12.12
C ASP A 306 -22.33 -26.20 13.07
N VAL A 307 -21.73 -25.11 13.59
CA VAL A 307 -20.80 -25.20 14.73
C VAL A 307 -21.36 -24.53 15.99
N ALA A 308 -22.37 -23.67 15.87
CA ALA A 308 -22.86 -22.84 16.98
C ALA A 308 -23.99 -23.48 17.82
N ALA A 309 -24.48 -24.68 17.49
CA ALA A 309 -25.60 -25.28 18.23
C ALA A 309 -25.19 -26.02 19.52
N THR A 310 -23.90 -26.22 19.80
CA THR A 310 -23.48 -27.04 20.95
C THR A 310 -22.72 -26.32 22.06
N GLN A 311 -22.30 -25.05 21.92
CA GLN A 311 -21.44 -24.42 22.95
C GLN A 311 -21.62 -22.91 23.24
N GLY A 312 -22.74 -22.27 22.89
CA GLY A 312 -23.08 -20.95 23.45
C GLY A 312 -22.06 -19.81 23.22
N LEU A 313 -21.22 -19.92 22.19
CA LEU A 313 -20.31 -18.87 21.74
C LEU A 313 -20.92 -18.19 20.51
N ASP A 314 -21.06 -16.86 20.54
CA ASP A 314 -21.41 -16.05 19.37
C ASP A 314 -20.29 -16.23 18.31
N GLY A 315 -20.48 -17.18 17.39
CA GLY A 315 -19.47 -17.57 16.40
C GLY A 315 -19.18 -16.48 15.36
N ASN A 316 -17.99 -16.54 14.76
CA ASN A 316 -17.60 -15.68 13.65
C ASN A 316 -18.61 -15.77 12.48
N ARG A 317 -19.00 -14.61 11.94
CA ARG A 317 -20.01 -14.52 10.88
C ARG A 317 -19.35 -14.40 9.51
N PHE A 318 -19.81 -15.16 8.53
CA PHE A 318 -19.41 -15.00 7.12
C PHE A 318 -20.63 -14.62 6.26
N GLU A 319 -20.63 -13.41 5.70
CA GLU A 319 -21.72 -12.91 4.84
C GLU A 319 -21.17 -12.38 3.51
N VAL A 320 -21.69 -12.90 2.39
CA VAL A 320 -21.49 -12.34 1.04
C VAL A 320 -22.86 -11.99 0.46
N LYS A 321 -23.10 -10.71 0.15
CA LYS A 321 -24.44 -10.22 -0.17
C LYS A 321 -24.47 -9.15 -1.25
N ARG A 322 -25.29 -9.38 -2.28
CA ARG A 322 -25.43 -8.50 -3.46
C ARG A 322 -24.08 -8.29 -4.16
N CYS A 323 -23.24 -9.33 -4.20
CA CYS A 323 -21.99 -9.31 -4.93
C CYS A 323 -22.16 -10.01 -6.28
N HIS A 324 -21.37 -9.61 -7.26
CA HIS A 324 -21.25 -10.29 -8.53
C HIS A 324 -19.84 -10.85 -8.62
N ILE A 325 -19.73 -12.18 -8.62
CA ILE A 325 -18.46 -12.90 -8.68
C ILE A 325 -18.45 -13.73 -9.95
N ALA A 326 -17.55 -13.43 -10.89
CA ALA A 326 -17.57 -14.04 -12.23
C ALA A 326 -16.17 -14.10 -12.85
N GLY A 327 -15.95 -15.01 -13.82
CA GLY A 327 -14.68 -15.10 -14.54
C GLY A 327 -13.48 -15.54 -13.70
N CYS A 328 -13.69 -15.94 -12.45
CA CYS A 328 -12.63 -16.43 -11.56
C CYS A 328 -12.42 -17.93 -11.73
N GLY A 329 -11.20 -18.44 -11.49
CA GLY A 329 -10.92 -19.88 -11.45
C GLY A 329 -11.88 -20.61 -10.49
N THR A 330 -11.95 -20.11 -9.25
CA THR A 330 -12.98 -20.44 -8.26
C THR A 330 -13.68 -19.16 -7.79
N GLY A 331 -15.00 -19.14 -7.67
CA GLY A 331 -15.73 -17.96 -7.18
C GLY A 331 -15.41 -17.67 -5.71
N ILE A 332 -15.74 -18.63 -4.84
CA ILE A 332 -15.40 -18.65 -3.42
C ILE A 332 -14.81 -20.02 -3.10
N ASP A 333 -13.58 -20.02 -2.59
CA ASP A 333 -12.88 -21.20 -2.09
C ASP A 333 -12.76 -21.10 -0.57
N ALA A 334 -13.25 -22.11 0.13
CA ALA A 334 -13.22 -22.19 1.59
C ALA A 334 -12.86 -23.61 2.01
N ALA A 335 -11.75 -23.76 2.73
CA ALA A 335 -11.32 -25.03 3.32
C ALA A 335 -11.50 -25.04 4.83
#